data_AF-A0A6G3DH66-F1
#
_entry.id   AF-A0A6G3DH66-F1
#
_cell.length_a   1.000
_cell.length_b   1.000
_cell.length_c   1.000
_cell.angle_alpha   90.00
_cell.angle_beta   90.00
_cell.angle_gamma   90.00
#
_symmetry.space_group_name_H-M   'P 1'
#
loop_
_entity.id
_entity.type
_entity.pdbx_description
1 polymer ?
#
loop_
_entity_poly.entity_id
_entity_poly.type
_entity_poly.pdbx_seq_one_letter_code
_entity_poly.pdbx_strand_id
1 'polypeptide(L)' 'QLHTLTAHEQYKPAEIGPTVDENGVERKVSGTQKLRAKLSESYYGEESQIPKPTVEEYKEITSGHGHH' A
#
# COMPACT_ATOMS: atom_id res chain seq x y z
N GLN A 1 23.33 -5.43 -1.46
CA GLN A 1 22.95 -5.80 -0.07
C GLN A 1 21.61 -5.11 0.19
N LEU A 2 20.56 -5.82 0.65
CA LEU A 2 19.25 -5.21 0.93
C LEU A 2 19.30 -4.48 2.28
N HIS A 3 19.25 -3.15 2.28
CA HIS A 3 19.28 -2.32 3.48
C HIS A 3 17.88 -2.26 4.13
N THR A 4 17.47 -3.34 4.78
CA THR A 4 16.14 -3.46 5.40
C THR A 4 15.92 -2.45 6.52
N LEU A 5 16.97 -2.10 7.27
CA LEU A 5 16.90 -1.20 8.42
C LEU A 5 16.58 0.27 8.06
N THR A 6 16.79 0.66 6.80
CA THR A 6 16.53 2.03 6.30
C THR A 6 15.40 2.06 5.27
N ALA A 7 14.71 0.93 5.05
CA ALA A 7 13.66 0.85 4.06
C ALA A 7 12.37 1.50 4.57
N HIS A 8 11.95 2.61 3.95
CA HIS A 8 10.71 3.30 4.30
C HIS A 8 9.48 2.43 3.99
N GLU A 9 8.50 2.37 4.89
CA GLU A 9 7.26 1.63 4.67
C GLU A 9 6.40 2.27 3.56
N GLN A 10 5.82 1.43 2.69
CA GLN A 10 4.82 1.87 1.70
C GLN A 10 3.44 1.60 2.28
N TYR A 11 2.75 2.66 2.66
CA TYR A 11 1.41 2.58 3.25
C TYR A 11 0.38 2.14 2.22
N LYS A 12 -0.65 1.43 2.69
CA LYS A 12 -1.82 1.05 1.89
C LYS A 12 -2.95 2.07 2.04
N PRO A 13 -3.82 2.22 1.03
CA PRO A 13 -5.04 3.01 1.16
C PRO A 13 -5.90 2.55 2.35
N ALA A 14 -6.58 3.50 2.97
CA ALA A 14 -7.52 3.24 4.05
C ALA A 14 -8.82 2.65 3.50
N GLU A 15 -9.13 1.43 3.91
CA GLU A 15 -10.35 0.72 3.52
C GLU A 15 -11.51 1.03 4.48
N ILE A 16 -12.72 1.15 3.91
CA ILE A 16 -13.95 1.15 4.70
C ILE A 16 -14.29 -0.31 4.96
N GLY A 17 -13.99 -0.78 6.17
CA GLY A 17 -14.32 -2.14 6.59
C GLY A 17 -15.83 -2.44 6.55
N PRO A 18 -16.23 -3.68 6.84
CA PRO A 18 -17.62 -4.13 6.76
C PRO A 18 -18.60 -3.19 7.44
N THR A 19 -19.77 -3.02 6.82
CA THR A 19 -20.86 -2.20 7.36
C THR A 19 -21.86 -3.01 8.16
N VAL A 20 -21.72 -4.34 8.17
CA VAL A 20 -22.60 -5.27 8.87
C VAL A 20 -21.73 -6.13 9.78
N ASP A 21 -22.17 -6.30 11.02
CA ASP A 21 -21.51 -7.21 11.97
C ASP A 21 -21.98 -8.67 11.81
N GLU A 22 -21.44 -9.56 12.64
CA GLU A 22 -21.77 -11.00 12.62
C GLU A 22 -23.23 -11.30 12.98
N ASN A 23 -23.91 -10.37 13.66
CA ASN A 23 -25.31 -10.49 14.06
C ASN A 23 -26.28 -9.84 13.06
N GLY A 24 -25.77 -9.31 11.94
CA GLY A 24 -26.56 -8.64 10.91
C GLY A 24 -26.88 -7.18 11.21
N VAL A 25 -26.26 -6.57 12.22
CA VAL A 25 -26.51 -5.17 12.59
C VAL A 25 -25.71 -4.24 11.67
N GLU A 26 -26.42 -3.34 10.99
CA GLU A 26 -25.81 -2.37 10.07
C GLU A 26 -25.34 -1.10 10.79
N ARG A 27 -24.12 -0.65 10.47
CA ARG A 27 -23.59 0.67 10.85
C ARG A 27 -23.60 1.64 9.66
N LYS A 28 -23.85 2.92 9.94
CA LYS A 28 -23.76 3.97 8.92
C LYS A 28 -22.32 4.44 8.75
N VAL A 29 -21.85 4.48 7.51
CA VAL A 29 -20.57 5.08 7.15
C VAL A 29 -20.77 6.59 6.94
N SER A 30 -20.03 7.41 7.69
CA SER A 30 -20.15 8.87 7.61
C SER A 30 -19.54 9.44 6.32
N GLY A 31 -19.97 10.64 5.91
CA GLY A 31 -19.39 11.33 4.75
C GLY A 31 -17.88 11.56 4.89
N THR A 32 -17.43 11.91 6.09
CA THR A 32 -16.00 12.11 6.40
C THR A 32 -15.20 10.82 6.27
N GLN A 33 -15.76 9.66 6.65
CA GLN A 33 -15.11 8.37 6.44
C GLN A 33 -14.92 8.06 4.95
N LYS A 34 -15.96 8.32 4.14
CA LYS A 34 -15.88 8.16 2.68
C LYS A 34 -14.85 9.10 2.06
N LEU A 35 -14.82 10.36 2.49
CA LEU A 35 -13.83 11.34 2.03
C LEU A 35 -12.40 10.91 2.38
N ARG A 36 -12.18 10.48 3.63
CA ARG A 36 -10.87 9.98 4.09
C ARG A 36 -10.40 8.80 3.25
N ALA A 37 -11.26 7.81 2.99
CA ALA A 37 -10.91 6.65 2.17
C ALA A 37 -10.51 7.07 0.74
N LYS A 38 -11.29 7.96 0.10
CA LYS A 38 -10.97 8.48 -1.23
C LYS A 38 -9.65 9.23 -1.30
N LEU A 39 -9.38 10.10 -0.33
CA LEU A 39 -8.10 10.81 -0.27
C LEU A 39 -6.95 9.82 -0.04
N SER A 40 -7.14 8.84 0.83
CA SER A 40 -6.13 7.81 1.07
C SER A 40 -5.81 7.00 -0.18
N GLU A 41 -6.82 6.69 -1.01
CA GLU A 41 -6.61 6.06 -2.32
C GLU A 41 -5.77 6.94 -3.23
N SER A 42 -6.04 8.24 -3.28
CA SER A 42 -5.26 9.17 -4.12
C SER A 42 -3.81 9.38 -3.67
N TYR A 43 -3.48 9.09 -2.41
CA TYR A 43 -2.11 9.22 -1.89
C TYR A 43 -1.34 7.90 -1.95
N TYR A 44 -2.04 6.77 -1.80
CA TYR A 44 -1.40 5.48 -1.54
C TYR A 44 -1.87 4.35 -2.46
N GLY A 45 -2.75 4.64 -3.42
CA GLY A 45 -3.23 3.68 -4.41
C GLY A 45 -2.13 3.25 -5.37
N GLU A 46 -2.44 2.25 -6.18
CA GLU A 46 -1.48 1.60 -7.10
C GLU A 46 -0.79 2.57 -8.05
N GLU A 47 -1.54 3.56 -8.56
CA GLU A 47 -1.03 4.58 -9.48
C GLU A 47 -0.31 5.74 -8.76
N SER A 48 -0.37 5.79 -7.43
CA SER A 48 0.17 6.90 -6.61
C SER A 48 1.48 6.56 -5.93
N GLN A 49 1.91 5.29 -5.96
CA GLN A 49 3.20 4.83 -5.45
C GLN A 49 3.92 3.98 -6.47
N ILE A 50 5.23 4.17 -6.59
CA ILE A 50 6.08 3.22 -7.31
C ILE A 50 6.31 2.02 -6.38
N PRO A 51 5.86 0.81 -6.73
CA PRO A 51 6.02 -0.35 -5.87
C PRO A 51 7.50 -0.66 -5.65
N LYS A 52 7.85 -1.09 -4.43
CA LYS A 52 9.20 -1.60 -4.20
C LYS A 52 9.45 -2.82 -5.08
N PRO A 53 10.66 -2.97 -5.64
CA PRO A 53 11.01 -4.15 -6.40
C PRO A 53 10.87 -5.39 -5.51
N THR A 54 10.37 -6.46 -6.11
CA THR A 54 10.41 -7.78 -5.51
C THR A 54 11.86 -8.22 -5.31
N VAL A 55 12.07 -9.25 -4.49
CA VAL A 55 13.40 -9.80 -4.23
C VAL A 55 14.07 -10.31 -5.51
N GLU A 56 13.29 -10.84 -6.45
CA GLU A 56 13.77 -11.36 -7.74
C GLU A 56 14.18 -10.22 -8.67
N GLU A 57 13.31 -9.21 -8.85
CA GLU A 57 13.62 -8.01 -9.64
C GLU A 57 14.84 -7.26 -9.09
N TYR A 58 14.96 -7.14 -7.76
CA TYR A 58 16.12 -6.52 -7.14
C TYR A 58 17.42 -7.28 -7.47
N LYS A 59 17.39 -8.61 -7.44
CA LYS A 59 18.56 -9.45 -7.80
C LYS A 59 18.92 -9.27 -9.27
N GLU A 60 17.93 -9.23 -10.16
CA GLU A 60 18.15 -9.01 -11.58
C GLU A 60 18.83 -7.65 -11.84
N ILE A 61 18.23 -6.57 -11.33
CA ILE A 61 18.74 -5.18 -11.47
C ILE A 61 20.17 -5.05 -10.93
N THR A 62 20.46 -5.69 -9.79
CA THR A 62 21.79 -5.58 -9.15
C THR A 62 22.83 -6.53 -9.71
N SER A 63 22.42 -7.64 -10.34
CA SER A 63 23.34 -8.64 -10.92
C SER A 63 24.00 -8.17 -12.23
N GLY A 64 23.39 -7.22 -12.96
CA GLY A 64 23.90 -6.74 -14.25
C GLY A 64 25.04 -5.73 -14.20
N HIS A 65 25.44 -5.23 -13.02
CA HIS A 65 26.42 -4.13 -12.87
C HIS A 65 27.84 -4.59 -12.45
N GLY A 66 28.24 -5.83 -12.75
CA GLY A 66 29.51 -6.42 -12.34
C GLY A 66 30.66 -6.44 -13.36
N HIS A 67 30.58 -5.69 -14.46
CA HIS A 67 31.64 -5.66 -15.49
C HIS A 67 32.01 -4.23 -15.92
N HIS A 68 32.76 -3.50 -15.08
CA HIS A 68 34.00 -2.78 -15.45
C HIS A 68 34.65 -2.13 -14.21
#